data_AF-A0A1S3ZKA8-F1
#
_entry.id   AF-A0A1S3ZKA8-F1
#
_cell.length_a   1.000
_cell.length_b   1.000
_cell.length_c   1.000
_cell.angle_alpha   90.00
_cell.angle_beta   90.00
_cell.angle_gamma   90.00
#
_symmetry.space_group_name_H-M   'P 1'
#
loop_
_entity.id
_entity.type
_entity.pdbx_description
1 polymer ?
#
loop_
_entity_poly.entity_id
_entity_poly.type
_entity_poly.pdbx_seq_one_letter_code
_entity_poly.pdbx_strand_id
1 'polypeptide(L)'
;MEDALCQAFSSNKSLEFAHELDVSRIIKEFARNPELKEGSSLKRLEVINHCFGKDTVEDILSALEKEATGMDDKWITNAIKSMKFASPTSLKISLRSIREGRKQSLRQCLSREFNISSRIVLRSFNYNDFYEGGKAIFFDKGKKFKWEPSKLEQVQDATVMQFSEVVHDDRWGYLEIPDRSQLKSSKL
;
A
#
# COMPACT_ATOMS: atom_id res chain seq x y z
N MET A 1 -3.01 -26.87 19.65
CA MET A 1 -3.57 -26.00 18.60
C MET A 1 -4.14 -26.85 17.48
N GLU A 2 -3.36 -27.81 16.98
CA GLU A 2 -3.85 -28.87 16.08
C GLU A 2 -5.01 -29.67 16.69
N ASP A 3 -4.93 -30.05 17.96
CA ASP A 3 -5.96 -30.90 18.59
C ASP A 3 -7.36 -30.26 18.61
N ALA A 4 -7.46 -28.95 18.87
CA ALA A 4 -8.75 -28.25 18.91
C ALA A 4 -9.35 -28.05 17.51
N LEU A 5 -8.51 -27.82 16.50
CA LEU A 5 -8.93 -27.76 15.11
C LEU A 5 -9.39 -29.14 14.63
N CYS A 6 -8.60 -30.19 14.92
CA CYS A 6 -8.94 -31.56 14.58
C CYS A 6 -10.25 -32.02 15.25
N GLN A 7 -10.53 -31.64 16.50
CA GLN A 7 -11.78 -31.99 17.18
C GLN A 7 -13.00 -31.29 16.57
N ALA A 8 -12.86 -30.02 16.16
CA ALA A 8 -13.89 -29.26 15.48
C ALA A 8 -14.20 -29.81 14.09
N PHE A 9 -13.19 -30.26 13.34
CA PHE A 9 -13.38 -30.90 12.03
C PHE A 9 -13.91 -32.34 12.14
N SER A 10 -13.52 -33.09 13.18
CA SER A 10 -13.92 -34.50 13.36
C SER A 10 -15.38 -34.67 13.80
N SER A 11 -15.92 -33.67 14.51
CA SER A 11 -17.31 -33.70 14.99
C SER A 11 -18.33 -33.34 13.89
N ASN A 12 -17.87 -32.79 12.77
CA ASN A 12 -18.73 -32.28 11.71
C ASN A 12 -18.72 -33.24 10.50
N LYS A 13 -19.48 -34.34 10.62
CA LYS A 13 -19.55 -35.45 9.65
C LYS A 13 -20.28 -35.11 8.34
N SER A 14 -20.30 -33.83 7.95
CA SER A 14 -20.81 -33.34 6.67
C SER A 14 -19.83 -32.33 6.09
N LEU A 15 -18.72 -32.86 5.59
CA LEU A 15 -17.77 -32.16 4.73
C LEU A 15 -18.43 -31.87 3.38
N GLU A 16 -19.31 -30.87 3.34
CA GLU A 16 -19.63 -30.21 2.08
C GLU A 16 -19.95 -28.72 2.22
N PHE A 17 -20.35 -28.21 3.39
CA PHE A 17 -20.48 -26.77 3.61
C PHE A 17 -20.19 -26.41 5.07
N ALA A 18 -18.93 -26.06 5.38
CA ALA A 18 -18.70 -25.23 6.55
C ALA A 18 -19.44 -23.90 6.30
N HIS A 19 -20.53 -23.66 7.04
CA HIS A 19 -21.32 -22.45 6.89
C HIS A 19 -20.42 -21.25 7.22
N GLU A 20 -20.51 -20.13 6.49
CA GLU A 20 -19.68 -18.93 6.73
C GLU A 20 -19.71 -18.47 8.20
N LEU A 21 -20.85 -18.73 8.87
CA LEU A 21 -21.05 -18.49 10.30
C LEU A 21 -20.16 -19.35 11.20
N ASP A 22 -19.84 -20.59 10.83
CA ASP A 22 -18.96 -21.48 11.61
C ASP A 22 -17.52 -20.99 11.58
N VAL A 23 -17.05 -20.54 10.40
CA VAL A 23 -15.70 -19.97 10.26
C VAL A 23 -15.58 -18.68 11.06
N SER A 24 -16.55 -17.77 10.95
CA SER A 24 -16.54 -16.52 11.71
C SER A 24 -16.58 -16.77 13.23
N ARG A 25 -17.38 -17.75 13.68
CA ARG A 25 -17.48 -18.14 15.09
C ARG A 25 -16.14 -18.65 15.62
N ILE A 26 -15.51 -19.58 14.90
CA ILE A 26 -14.22 -20.15 15.28
C ILE A 26 -13.15 -19.05 15.34
N ILE A 27 -13.07 -18.17 14.32
CA ILE A 27 -12.11 -17.06 14.34
C ILE A 27 -12.31 -16.18 15.58
N LYS A 28 -13.55 -15.86 15.94
CA LYS A 28 -13.86 -15.04 17.13
C LYS A 28 -13.50 -15.74 18.43
N GLU A 29 -13.69 -17.05 18.53
CA GLU A 29 -13.33 -17.84 19.71
C GLU A 29 -11.82 -17.76 20.01
N PHE A 30 -10.99 -17.74 18.97
CA PHE A 30 -9.54 -17.65 19.10
C PHE A 30 -8.99 -16.22 18.98
N ALA A 31 -9.83 -15.24 18.65
CA ALA A 31 -9.44 -13.84 18.58
C ALA A 31 -9.10 -13.33 19.98
N ARG A 32 -7.96 -12.65 20.11
CA ARG A 32 -7.54 -11.99 21.36
C ARG A 32 -7.44 -10.50 21.12
N ASN A 33 -7.87 -9.71 22.10
CA ASN A 33 -7.60 -8.27 22.10
C ASN A 33 -6.12 -8.06 22.46
N PRO A 34 -5.30 -7.50 21.56
CA PRO A 34 -3.90 -7.26 21.88
C PRO A 34 -3.78 -6.10 22.87
N GLU A 35 -2.98 -6.27 23.90
CA GLU A 35 -2.57 -5.14 24.75
C GLU A 35 -1.70 -4.18 23.93
N LEU A 36 -2.08 -2.90 23.94
CA LEU A 36 -1.37 -1.87 23.19
C LEU A 36 -0.06 -1.54 23.89
N LYS A 37 1.05 -2.02 23.32
CA LYS A 37 2.40 -1.65 23.75
C LYS A 37 2.59 -0.12 23.69
N GLU A 38 3.42 0.42 24.57
CA GLU A 38 3.75 1.86 24.62
C GLU A 38 4.24 2.41 23.28
N GLY A 39 4.97 1.58 22.52
CA GLY A 39 5.44 1.90 21.17
C GLY A 39 4.41 1.67 20.05
N SER A 40 3.16 1.33 20.33
CA SER A 40 2.15 1.03 19.30
C SER A 40 1.78 2.26 18.46
N SER A 41 1.67 2.09 17.15
CA SER A 41 1.17 3.15 16.25
C SER A 41 -0.27 3.56 16.59
N LEU A 42 -1.07 2.68 17.19
CA LEU A 42 -2.44 2.98 17.60
C LEU A 42 -2.51 4.07 18.68
N LYS A 43 -1.51 4.16 19.57
CA LYS A 43 -1.40 5.27 20.54
C LYS A 43 -1.07 6.62 19.88
N ARG A 44 -0.63 6.61 18.62
CA ARG A 44 -0.25 7.80 17.83
C ARG A 44 -1.30 8.17 16.79
N LEU A 45 -2.48 7.55 16.84
CA LEU A 45 -3.47 7.69 15.78
C LEU A 45 -3.88 9.15 15.55
N GLU A 46 -3.95 9.95 16.62
CA GLU A 46 -4.23 11.39 16.51
C GLU A 46 -3.14 12.13 15.72
N VAL A 47 -1.86 11.92 16.05
CA VAL A 47 -0.71 12.50 15.33
C VAL A 47 -0.67 11.99 13.89
N ILE A 48 -0.89 10.69 13.67
CA ILE A 48 -0.95 10.09 12.33
C ILE A 48 -2.04 10.76 11.50
N ASN A 49 -3.25 10.89 12.05
CA ASN A 49 -4.38 11.51 11.35
C ASN A 49 -4.12 13.00 11.09
N HIS A 50 -3.51 13.71 12.03
CA HIS A 50 -3.15 15.12 11.87
C HIS A 50 -2.14 15.32 10.73
N CYS A 51 -1.04 14.56 10.75
CA CYS A 51 0.07 14.71 9.80
C CYS A 51 -0.27 14.12 8.42
N PHE A 52 -0.74 12.87 8.37
CA PHE A 52 -1.10 12.20 7.11
C PHE A 52 -2.51 12.55 6.62
N GLY A 53 -3.18 13.52 7.27
CA GLY A 53 -4.43 14.11 6.82
C GLY A 53 -4.24 15.22 5.78
N LYS A 54 -3.03 15.75 5.59
CA LYS A 54 -2.75 16.84 4.64
C LYS A 54 -2.90 16.39 3.18
N ASP A 55 -3.03 17.37 2.29
CA ASP A 55 -3.32 17.14 0.87
C ASP A 55 -2.08 16.83 0.02
N THR A 56 -0.91 17.38 0.40
CA THR A 56 0.35 17.22 -0.34
C THR A 56 1.39 16.47 0.48
N VAL A 57 2.38 15.88 -0.19
CA VAL A 57 3.49 15.17 0.49
C VAL A 57 4.35 16.17 1.27
N GLU A 58 4.53 17.35 0.71
CA GLU A 58 5.23 18.49 1.30
C GLU A 58 4.58 18.91 2.63
N ASP A 59 3.26 19.06 2.66
CA ASP A 59 2.52 19.40 3.89
C ASP A 59 2.56 18.28 4.92
N ILE A 60 2.49 17.02 4.50
CA ILE A 60 2.65 15.86 5.40
C ILE A 60 4.04 15.90 6.06
N LEU A 61 5.09 16.11 5.26
CA LEU A 61 6.46 16.16 5.76
C LEU A 61 6.66 17.34 6.71
N SER A 62 6.14 18.52 6.36
CA SER A 62 6.19 19.71 7.22
C SER A 62 5.45 19.50 8.54
N ALA A 63 4.29 18.84 8.51
CA ALA A 63 3.54 18.51 9.73
C ALA A 63 4.33 17.54 10.63
N LEU A 64 4.91 16.48 10.06
CA LEU A 64 5.74 15.53 10.81
C LEU A 64 6.98 16.21 11.42
N GLU A 65 7.64 17.09 10.68
CA GLU A 65 8.81 17.83 11.18
C GLU A 65 8.44 18.76 12.33
N LYS A 66 7.28 19.42 12.29
CA LYS A 66 6.77 20.23 13.41
C LYS A 66 6.50 19.37 14.64
N GLU A 67 5.82 18.24 14.49
CA GLU A 67 5.58 17.30 15.61
C GLU A 67 6.90 16.80 16.23
N ALA A 68 7.91 16.52 15.40
CA ALA A 68 9.22 16.09 15.87
C ALA A 68 9.98 17.15 16.71
N THR A 69 9.62 18.43 16.62
CA THR A 69 10.20 19.48 17.48
C THR A 69 9.60 19.50 18.89
N GLY A 70 8.35 19.07 19.03
CA GLY A 70 7.63 19.06 20.32
C GLY A 70 7.79 17.75 21.09
N MET A 71 8.17 16.66 20.42
CA MET A 71 8.26 15.32 21.00
C MET A 71 9.48 14.55 20.47
N ASP A 72 10.30 13.99 21.38
CA ASP A 72 11.35 13.03 21.00
C ASP A 72 10.73 11.64 20.75
N ASP A 73 10.01 11.51 19.63
CA ASP A 73 9.43 10.24 19.18
C ASP A 73 10.23 9.65 18.01
N LYS A 74 10.87 8.50 18.27
CA LYS A 74 11.60 7.72 17.26
C LYS A 74 10.73 7.32 16.07
N TRP A 75 9.43 7.09 16.29
CA TRP A 75 8.50 6.73 15.21
C TRP A 75 8.37 7.87 14.19
N ILE A 76 8.16 9.11 14.67
CA ILE A 76 8.03 10.29 13.82
C ILE A 76 9.34 10.54 13.07
N THR A 77 10.47 10.50 13.79
CA THR A 77 11.80 10.67 13.20
C THR A 77 12.08 9.62 12.12
N ASN A 78 11.69 8.37 12.35
CA ASN A 78 11.83 7.31 11.36
C ASN A 78 10.91 7.50 10.15
N ALA A 79 9.68 7.94 10.35
CA ALA A 79 8.75 8.26 9.26
C ALA A 79 9.32 9.37 8.35
N ILE A 80 9.84 10.46 8.93
CA ILE A 80 10.51 11.54 8.18
C ILE A 80 11.69 11.00 7.38
N LYS A 81 12.56 10.21 8.02
CA LYS A 81 13.73 9.59 7.36
C LYS A 81 13.29 8.70 6.20
N SER A 82 12.28 7.85 6.40
CA SER A 82 11.74 6.97 5.36
C SER A 82 11.16 7.75 4.18
N MET A 83 10.41 8.83 4.45
CA MET A 83 9.88 9.68 3.38
C MET A 83 11.00 10.38 2.61
N LYS A 84 11.98 10.99 3.29
CA LYS A 84 13.11 11.67 2.64
C LYS A 84 14.03 10.73 1.85
N PHE A 85 14.01 9.45 2.18
CA PHE A 85 14.77 8.41 1.49
C PHE A 85 14.08 7.90 0.22
N ALA A 86 12.75 7.98 0.15
CA ALA A 86 11.97 7.48 -0.97
C ALA A 86 12.04 8.39 -2.21
N SER A 87 11.66 7.86 -3.37
CA SER A 87 11.50 8.65 -4.60
C SER A 87 10.42 9.73 -4.41
N PRO A 88 10.71 11.01 -4.67
CA PRO A 88 9.72 12.10 -4.61
C PRO A 88 8.50 11.84 -5.50
N THR A 89 8.74 11.35 -6.72
CA THR A 89 7.68 11.00 -7.67
C THR A 89 6.80 9.88 -7.13
N SER A 90 7.42 8.81 -6.58
CA SER A 90 6.69 7.68 -6.00
C SER A 90 5.83 8.09 -4.80
N LEU A 91 6.31 9.01 -3.96
CA LEU A 91 5.53 9.54 -2.84
C LEU A 91 4.26 10.25 -3.32
N LYS A 92 4.38 11.13 -4.33
CA LYS A 92 3.22 11.87 -4.86
C LYS A 92 2.23 10.94 -5.57
N ILE A 93 2.70 9.97 -6.36
CA ILE A 93 1.86 8.94 -6.98
C ILE A 93 1.10 8.15 -5.90
N SER A 94 1.81 7.70 -4.87
CA SER A 94 1.22 6.89 -3.78
C SER A 94 0.16 7.67 -3.01
N LEU A 95 0.46 8.92 -2.62
CA LEU A 95 -0.49 9.78 -1.93
C LEU A 95 -1.76 9.97 -2.76
N ARG A 96 -1.60 10.33 -4.04
CA ARG A 96 -2.72 10.49 -4.96
C ARG A 96 -3.56 9.22 -5.08
N SER A 97 -2.92 8.07 -5.29
CA SER A 97 -3.62 6.79 -5.42
C SER A 97 -4.44 6.46 -4.16
N ILE A 98 -3.87 6.69 -2.97
CA ILE A 98 -4.58 6.52 -1.70
C ILE A 98 -5.80 7.46 -1.63
N ARG A 99 -5.65 8.74 -2.02
CA ARG A 99 -6.74 9.72 -1.96
C ARG A 99 -7.87 9.42 -2.93
N GLU A 100 -7.55 9.06 -4.17
CA GLU A 100 -8.54 8.67 -5.17
C GLU A 100 -9.23 7.35 -4.80
N GLY A 101 -8.46 6.38 -4.27
CA GLY A 101 -8.97 5.07 -3.87
C GLY A 101 -10.05 5.12 -2.79
N ARG A 102 -10.05 6.15 -1.94
CA ARG A 102 -11.11 6.37 -0.92
C ARG A 102 -12.51 6.51 -1.51
N LYS A 103 -12.62 6.89 -2.79
CA LYS A 103 -13.88 7.14 -3.50
C LYS A 103 -14.21 6.04 -4.52
N GLN A 104 -13.45 4.94 -4.54
CA GLN A 104 -13.49 3.92 -5.57
C GLN A 104 -13.70 2.52 -4.98
N SER A 105 -14.27 1.63 -5.79
CA SER A 105 -14.33 0.20 -5.48
C SER A 105 -12.95 -0.46 -5.57
N LEU A 106 -12.78 -1.60 -4.91
CA LEU A 106 -11.55 -2.40 -5.02
C LEU A 106 -11.18 -2.71 -6.48
N ARG A 107 -12.18 -3.04 -7.32
CA ARG A 107 -11.98 -3.29 -8.76
C ARG A 107 -11.35 -2.08 -9.45
N GLN A 108 -11.89 -0.89 -9.22
CA GLN A 108 -11.36 0.36 -9.78
C GLN A 108 -9.95 0.67 -9.25
N CYS A 109 -9.70 0.48 -7.96
CA CYS A 109 -8.36 0.64 -7.37
C CYS A 109 -7.36 -0.29 -8.04
N LEU A 110 -7.68 -1.58 -8.18
CA LEU A 110 -6.80 -2.57 -8.82
C LEU A 110 -6.52 -2.22 -10.28
N SER A 111 -7.53 -1.80 -11.05
CA SER A 111 -7.32 -1.34 -12.42
C SER A 111 -6.39 -0.12 -12.49
N ARG A 112 -6.53 0.85 -11.58
CA ARG A 112 -5.61 2.01 -11.51
C ARG A 112 -4.20 1.59 -11.12
N GLU A 113 -4.04 0.79 -10.07
CA GLU A 113 -2.72 0.32 -9.61
C GLU A 113 -2.00 -0.49 -10.68
N PHE A 114 -2.73 -1.31 -11.44
CA PHE A 114 -2.19 -2.02 -12.59
C PHE A 114 -1.66 -1.05 -13.65
N ASN A 115 -2.44 -0.03 -14.03
CA ASN A 115 -2.02 0.97 -15.00
C ASN A 115 -0.77 1.74 -14.53
N ILE A 116 -0.75 2.19 -13.27
CA ILE A 116 0.41 2.86 -12.67
C ILE A 116 1.64 1.95 -12.74
N SER A 117 1.50 0.70 -12.30
CA SER A 117 2.58 -0.29 -12.28
C SER A 117 3.11 -0.59 -13.69
N SER A 118 2.23 -0.76 -14.67
CA SER A 118 2.62 -0.99 -16.06
C SER A 118 3.38 0.20 -16.64
N ARG A 119 2.94 1.44 -16.38
CA ARG A 119 3.68 2.65 -16.84
C ARG A 119 5.07 2.75 -16.21
N ILE A 120 5.18 2.41 -14.92
CA ILE A 120 6.46 2.39 -14.20
C ILE A 120 7.40 1.33 -14.81
N VAL A 121 6.92 0.10 -15.03
CA VAL A 121 7.71 -0.99 -15.59
C VAL A 121 8.07 -0.77 -17.05
N LEU A 122 7.18 -0.16 -17.84
CA LEU A 122 7.45 0.14 -19.24
C LEU A 122 8.32 1.39 -19.44
N ARG A 123 8.78 2.03 -18.36
CA ARG A 123 9.54 3.28 -18.38
C ARG A 123 8.85 4.35 -19.21
N SER A 124 7.52 4.40 -19.13
CA SER A 124 6.77 5.48 -19.77
C SER A 124 7.32 6.82 -19.28
N PHE A 125 7.44 7.79 -20.20
CA PHE A 125 7.95 9.13 -19.90
C PHE A 125 9.38 9.18 -19.33
N ASN A 126 10.23 8.21 -19.68
CA ASN A 126 11.63 8.11 -19.20
C ASN A 126 11.78 8.03 -17.68
N TYR A 127 10.77 7.51 -16.99
CA TYR A 127 10.83 7.30 -15.54
C TYR A 127 11.79 6.16 -15.17
N ASN A 128 12.83 6.48 -14.40
CA ASN A 128 13.90 5.54 -14.05
C ASN A 128 13.96 5.14 -12.57
N ASP A 129 13.24 5.84 -11.68
CA ASP A 129 13.38 5.62 -10.23
C ASP A 129 13.06 4.18 -9.80
N PHE A 130 12.16 3.46 -10.50
CA PHE A 130 11.92 2.04 -10.18
C PHE A 130 13.18 1.19 -10.36
N TYR A 131 13.93 1.43 -11.44
CA TYR A 131 15.15 0.69 -11.75
C TYR A 131 16.35 1.18 -10.93
N GLU A 132 16.51 2.50 -10.77
CA GLU A 132 17.55 3.07 -9.90
C GLU A 132 17.32 2.65 -8.45
N GLY A 133 16.07 2.56 -7.99
CA GLY A 133 15.72 2.08 -6.66
C GLY A 133 16.08 0.62 -6.46
N GLY A 134 15.68 -0.25 -7.40
CA GLY A 134 16.08 -1.66 -7.38
C GLY A 134 17.60 -1.81 -7.38
N LYS A 135 18.29 -1.09 -8.26
CA LYS A 135 19.76 -1.12 -8.35
C LYS A 135 20.42 -0.68 -7.05
N ALA A 136 19.97 0.42 -6.47
CA ALA A 136 20.53 0.97 -5.24
C ALA A 136 20.31 0.04 -4.03
N ILE A 137 19.20 -0.72 -4.02
CA ILE A 137 18.90 -1.69 -2.95
C ILE A 137 19.71 -2.99 -3.11
N PHE A 138 19.76 -3.52 -4.33
CA PHE A 138 20.30 -4.86 -4.57
C PHE A 138 21.81 -4.88 -4.89
N PHE A 139 22.35 -3.82 -5.50
CA PHE A 139 23.71 -3.83 -6.02
C PHE A 139 24.62 -2.77 -5.39
N ASP A 140 24.10 -1.58 -5.03
CA ASP A 140 24.95 -0.51 -4.50
C ASP A 140 25.18 -0.62 -2.99
N LYS A 141 26.42 -0.98 -2.62
CA LYS A 141 26.89 -0.94 -1.23
C LYS A 141 26.80 0.49 -0.70
N GLY A 142 25.79 0.78 0.11
CA GLY A 142 25.54 2.10 0.70
C GLY A 142 24.24 2.78 0.27
N LYS A 143 23.41 2.14 -0.58
CA LYS A 143 22.06 2.62 -0.94
C LYS A 143 22.05 4.09 -1.40
N LYS A 144 22.86 4.41 -2.41
CA LYS A 144 22.92 5.76 -3.01
C LYS A 144 21.88 5.88 -4.11
N PHE A 145 20.72 6.45 -3.78
CA PHE A 145 19.67 6.66 -4.77
C PHE A 145 19.92 7.90 -5.60
N LYS A 146 19.62 7.80 -6.89
CA LYS A 146 19.69 8.90 -7.85
C LYS A 146 18.30 9.16 -8.41
N TRP A 147 17.42 9.65 -7.55
CA TRP A 147 16.05 9.99 -7.93
C TRP A 147 16.03 11.15 -8.92
N GLU A 148 15.18 11.02 -9.94
CA GLU A 148 14.96 12.06 -10.93
C GLU A 148 13.47 12.33 -11.11
N PRO A 149 12.96 13.49 -10.65
CA PRO A 149 13.67 14.53 -9.90
C PRO A 149 14.02 14.12 -8.45
N SER A 150 15.02 14.78 -7.87
CA SER A 150 15.52 14.47 -6.52
C SER A 150 14.81 15.21 -5.38
N LYS A 151 13.95 16.19 -5.71
CA LYS A 151 13.21 17.00 -4.74
C LYS A 151 11.71 16.98 -5.02
N LEU A 152 10.91 17.09 -3.95
CA LEU A 152 9.44 17.07 -4.04
C LEU A 152 8.90 18.23 -4.88
N GLU A 153 9.46 19.42 -4.71
CA GLU A 153 9.00 20.66 -5.37
C GLU A 153 9.23 20.63 -6.88
N GLN A 154 10.09 19.74 -7.36
CA GLN A 154 10.39 19.56 -8.79
C GLN A 154 9.41 18.60 -9.47
N VAL A 155 8.69 17.77 -8.71
CA VAL A 155 7.69 16.85 -9.27
C VAL A 155 6.42 17.64 -9.58
N GLN A 156 6.12 17.78 -10.87
CA GLN A 156 4.93 18.48 -11.34
C GLN A 156 3.68 17.61 -11.26
N ASP A 157 2.54 18.20 -10.92
CA ASP A 157 1.25 17.47 -10.83
C ASP A 157 0.87 16.83 -12.16
N ALA A 158 1.17 17.48 -13.28
CA ALA A 158 0.94 16.94 -14.62
C ALA A 158 1.71 15.63 -14.84
N THR A 159 2.96 15.52 -14.36
CA THR A 159 3.75 14.29 -14.42
C THR A 159 3.11 13.19 -13.58
N VAL A 160 2.59 13.50 -12.39
CA VAL A 160 1.88 12.54 -11.54
C VAL A 160 0.58 12.06 -12.19
N MET A 161 -0.16 12.97 -12.83
CA MET A 161 -1.40 12.66 -13.54
C MET A 161 -1.21 11.63 -14.64
N GLN A 162 -0.13 11.76 -15.41
CA GLN A 162 0.19 10.85 -16.51
C GLN A 162 0.31 9.38 -16.07
N PHE A 163 0.69 9.10 -14.82
CA PHE A 163 0.73 7.73 -14.30
C PHE A 163 -0.66 7.12 -14.05
N SER A 164 -1.67 7.94 -13.80
CA SER A 164 -3.04 7.50 -13.54
C SER A 164 -3.90 7.34 -14.80
N GLU A 165 -3.45 7.87 -15.93
CA GLU A 165 -4.15 7.79 -17.21
C GLU A 165 -4.13 6.37 -17.77
N VAL A 166 -5.21 5.98 -18.45
CA VAL A 166 -5.31 4.68 -19.15
C VAL A 166 -4.36 4.68 -20.34
N VAL A 167 -3.52 3.65 -20.46
CA VAL A 167 -2.66 3.44 -21.64
C VAL A 167 -3.41 2.57 -22.63
N HIS A 168 -3.44 2.95 -23.90
CA HIS A 168 -3.71 2.03 -25.00
C HIS A 168 -2.35 1.66 -25.61
N ASP A 169 -1.78 0.52 -25.21
CA ASP A 169 -0.57 -0.05 -25.81
C ASP A 169 -0.94 -1.43 -26.33
N ASP A 170 -0.80 -1.66 -27.62
CA ASP A 170 -1.20 -2.93 -28.27
C ASP A 170 -0.42 -4.14 -27.72
N ARG A 171 0.70 -3.91 -27.03
CA ARG A 171 1.53 -4.95 -26.40
C ARG A 171 1.08 -5.28 -24.97
N TRP A 172 0.19 -4.48 -24.38
CA TRP A 172 -0.29 -4.63 -23.00
C TRP A 172 -1.82 -4.51 -22.92
N GLY A 173 -2.45 -5.61 -22.52
CA GLY A 173 -3.90 -5.62 -22.25
C GLY A 173 -4.26 -4.88 -20.96
N TYR A 174 -5.55 -4.62 -20.80
CA TYR A 174 -6.11 -4.12 -19.55
C TYR A 174 -6.22 -5.22 -18.52
N LEU A 175 -6.14 -4.85 -17.23
CA LEU A 175 -6.49 -5.79 -16.17
C LEU A 175 -7.99 -6.07 -16.20
N GLU A 176 -8.35 -7.23 -16.75
CA GLU A 176 -9.69 -7.79 -16.67
C GLU A 176 -9.83 -8.64 -15.42
N ILE A 177 -10.53 -8.11 -14.41
CA ILE A 177 -10.82 -8.87 -13.20
C ILE A 177 -12.10 -9.69 -13.47
N PRO A 178 -12.05 -11.02 -13.49
CA PRO A 178 -13.25 -11.83 -13.73
C PRO A 178 -14.29 -11.60 -12.62
N ASP A 179 -15.56 -11.78 -12.95
CA ASP A 179 -16.59 -11.77 -11.91
C ASP A 179 -16.46 -13.02 -11.03
N ARG A 180 -16.68 -12.90 -9.72
CA ARG A 180 -16.62 -14.06 -8.82
C ARG A 180 -17.60 -15.17 -9.21
N SER A 181 -18.72 -14.82 -9.84
CA SER A 181 -19.66 -15.79 -10.41
C SER A 181 -19.04 -16.67 -11.49
N GLN A 182 -18.07 -16.14 -12.25
CA GLN A 182 -17.38 -16.86 -13.32
C GLN A 182 -16.32 -17.84 -12.80
N LEU A 183 -15.81 -17.63 -11.58
CA LEU A 183 -14.80 -18.51 -10.95
C LEU A 183 -15.37 -19.82 -10.38
N LYS A 184 -16.70 -19.92 -10.21
CA LYS A 184 -17.35 -21.14 -9.71
C LYS A 184 -17.45 -22.28 -10.74
N SER A 185 -17.07 -22.01 -11.99
CA SER A 185 -17.18 -22.97 -13.10
C SER A 185 -15.88 -23.77 -13.35
N SER A 186 -14.76 -23.36 -12.78
CA SER A 186 -13.51 -24.13 -12.82
C SER A 186 -13.53 -25.19 -11.71
N LYS A 187 -14.22 -26.30 -11.99
CA LYS A 187 -14.02 -27.56 -11.26
C LYS A 187 -12.60 -28.06 -11.56
N LEU A 188 -11.77 -28.16 -10.52
CA LEU A 188 -10.61 -29.05 -10.48
C LEU A 188 -11.08 -30.49 -10.33
#